data_AF-A0A0G0IWL8-F1
#
_entry.id   AF-A0A0G0IWL8-F1
#
_cell.length_a   1.000
_cell.length_b   1.000
_cell.length_c   1.000
_cell.angle_alpha   90.00
_cell.angle_beta   90.00
_cell.angle_gamma   90.00
#
_symmetry.space_group_name_H-M   'P 1'
#
loop_
_entity.id
_entity.type
_entity.pdbx_description
1 polymer ?
#
loop_
_entity_poly.entity_id
_entity_poly.type
_entity_poly.pdbx_seq_one_letter_code
_entity_poly.pdbx_strand_id
1 'polypeptide(L)'
;MLVLIEKIGKYKILAQTIDDALGESLDKSARLLGLGYPGGAILEIFARKGNSKKYPLPLPMLGRENEGFYSYSGIKTAFSRMVNKLLTGCEQLDKQQIYDLAASYQHTAFEHFIRVTRKTISATIPIYNIQNTTYVSS
;
A
#
# COMPACT_ATOMS: atom_id res chain seq x y z
N MET A 1 2.13 10.00 -4.82
CA MET A 1 3.16 10.58 -5.69
C MET A 1 4.30 11.07 -4.81
N LEU A 2 5.54 10.92 -5.25
CA LEU A 2 6.76 11.40 -4.60
C LEU A 2 7.38 12.47 -5.51
N VAL A 3 7.59 13.66 -4.98
CA VAL A 3 8.09 14.81 -5.73
C VAL A 3 9.32 15.37 -5.04
N LEU A 4 10.38 15.61 -5.81
CA LEU A 4 11.53 16.41 -5.40
C LEU A 4 11.23 17.88 -5.68
N ILE A 5 11.37 18.70 -4.65
CA ILE A 5 11.31 20.16 -4.76
C ILE A 5 12.74 20.68 -4.73
N GLU A 6 13.26 21.11 -5.88
CA GLU A 6 14.61 21.69 -5.94
C GLU A 6 14.61 23.17 -5.52
N LYS A 7 13.59 23.90 -5.97
CA LYS A 7 13.27 25.29 -5.60
C LYS A 7 11.83 25.58 -6.00
N ILE A 8 11.29 26.72 -5.56
CA ILE A 8 9.97 27.18 -5.98
C ILE A 8 9.89 27.18 -7.52
N GLY A 9 8.88 26.51 -8.06
CA GLY A 9 8.67 26.37 -9.51
C GLY A 9 9.52 25.32 -10.22
N LYS A 10 10.42 24.61 -9.51
CA LYS A 10 11.22 23.51 -10.07
C LYS A 10 10.95 22.21 -9.30
N TYR A 11 10.05 21.41 -9.85
CA TYR A 11 9.58 20.16 -9.27
C TYR A 11 9.91 19.00 -10.20
N LYS A 12 10.34 17.87 -9.63
CA LYS A 12 10.58 16.63 -10.38
C LYS A 12 9.79 15.50 -9.74
N ILE A 13 8.98 14.81 -10.55
CA ILE A 13 8.31 13.58 -10.11
C ILE A 13 9.36 12.48 -10.01
N LEU A 14 9.51 11.92 -8.82
CA LEU A 14 10.43 10.81 -8.56
C LEU A 14 9.70 9.47 -8.56
N ALA A 15 8.45 9.45 -8.07
CA ALA A 15 7.61 8.28 -8.18
C ALA A 15 6.12 8.63 -8.27
N GLN A 16 5.35 7.84 -9.01
CA GLN A 16 3.90 8.06 -9.17
C GLN A 16 3.14 6.73 -9.18
N THR A 17 1.83 6.79 -8.92
CA THR A 17 1.00 5.60 -9.12
C THR A 17 0.73 5.39 -10.61
N ILE A 18 0.64 4.13 -11.02
CA ILE A 18 0.20 3.72 -12.36
C ILE A 18 -1.21 3.11 -12.34
N ASP A 19 -1.79 2.92 -11.16
CA ASP A 19 -3.17 2.45 -10.97
C ASP A 19 -3.91 3.28 -9.90
N ASP A 20 -4.12 2.74 -8.70
CA ASP A 20 -4.83 3.41 -7.61
C ASP A 20 -3.87 4.22 -6.73
N ALA A 21 -4.37 5.24 -6.05
CA ALA A 21 -3.67 5.81 -4.90
C ALA A 21 -3.66 4.81 -3.72
N LEU A 22 -2.70 4.93 -2.80
CA LEU A 22 -2.64 4.08 -1.59
C LEU A 22 -3.95 4.16 -0.79
N GLY A 23 -4.49 5.36 -0.56
CA GLY A 23 -5.75 5.55 0.16
C GLY A 23 -6.93 4.83 -0.51
N GLU A 24 -7.08 5.02 -1.82
CA GLU A 24 -8.13 4.36 -2.61
C GLU A 24 -7.99 2.82 -2.60
N SER A 25 -6.75 2.34 -2.64
CA SER A 25 -6.42 0.93 -2.53
C SER A 25 -6.85 0.35 -1.17
N LEU A 26 -6.63 1.09 -0.07
CA LEU A 26 -7.11 0.72 1.27
C LEU A 26 -8.65 0.73 1.34
N ASP A 27 -9.30 1.78 0.82
CA ASP A 27 -10.77 1.86 0.77
C ASP A 27 -11.40 0.69 0.01
N LYS A 28 -10.88 0.34 -1.16
CA LYS A 28 -11.37 -0.79 -1.96
C LYS A 28 -11.17 -2.12 -1.24
N SER A 29 -10.05 -2.29 -0.53
CA SER A 29 -9.82 -3.51 0.27
C SER A 29 -10.78 -3.63 1.45
N ALA A 30 -11.13 -2.52 2.10
CA ALA A 30 -12.13 -2.48 3.16
C ALA A 30 -13.52 -2.85 2.65
N ARG A 31 -13.86 -2.39 1.43
CA ARG A 31 -15.12 -2.76 0.77
C ARG A 31 -15.19 -4.26 0.48
N LEU A 32 -14.09 -4.89 0.06
CA LEU A 32 -14.03 -6.35 -0.13
C LEU A 32 -14.25 -7.14 1.17
N LEU A 33 -13.95 -6.54 2.33
CA LEU A 33 -14.21 -7.10 3.65
C LEU A 33 -15.59 -6.72 4.23
N GLY A 34 -16.42 -6.00 3.48
CA GLY A 34 -17.75 -5.57 3.93
C GLY A 34 -17.75 -4.44 4.97
N LEU A 35 -16.67 -3.66 5.09
CA LEU A 35 -16.47 -2.69 6.18
C LEU A 35 -17.12 -1.30 5.98
N GLY A 36 -17.78 -1.05 4.84
CA GLY A 36 -18.43 0.24 4.56
C GLY A 36 -17.46 1.38 4.16
N TYR A 37 -17.87 2.64 4.37
CA TYR A 37 -17.11 3.86 4.01
C TYR A 37 -17.14 4.89 5.15
N PRO A 38 -16.04 5.64 5.44
CA PRO A 38 -14.70 5.58 4.82
C PRO A 38 -13.95 4.30 5.20
N GLY A 39 -13.54 3.55 4.18
CA GLY A 39 -13.10 2.16 4.34
C GLY A 39 -11.68 2.07 4.89
N GLY A 40 -10.77 2.93 4.43
CA GLY A 40 -9.36 2.92 4.82
C GLY A 40 -9.14 3.15 6.33
N ALA A 41 -9.89 4.07 6.93
CA ALA A 41 -9.81 4.32 8.37
C ALA A 41 -10.30 3.11 9.19
N ILE A 42 -11.40 2.48 8.76
CA ILE A 42 -11.94 1.29 9.42
C ILE A 42 -10.97 0.11 9.27
N LEU A 43 -10.41 -0.07 8.07
CA LEU A 43 -9.39 -1.07 7.78
C LEU A 43 -8.19 -0.91 8.72
N GLU A 44 -7.72 0.31 8.95
CA GLU A 44 -6.61 0.57 9.88
C GLU A 44 -6.94 0.18 11.32
N ILE A 45 -8.12 0.54 11.81
CA ILE A 45 -8.58 0.16 13.15
C ILE A 45 -8.61 -1.36 13.30
N PHE A 46 -9.01 -2.07 12.24
CA PHE A 46 -9.12 -3.53 12.22
C PHE A 46 -7.75 -4.20 12.08
N ALA A 47 -6.87 -3.64 11.25
CA ALA A 47 -5.50 -4.10 11.05
C ALA A 47 -4.70 -4.13 12.37
N ARG A 48 -4.92 -3.16 13.27
CA ARG A 48 -4.27 -3.12 14.60
C ARG A 48 -4.61 -4.33 15.49
N LYS A 49 -5.68 -5.07 15.18
CA LYS A 49 -6.16 -6.23 15.95
C LYS A 49 -5.82 -7.56 15.29
N GLY A 50 -5.19 -7.53 14.11
CA GLY A 50 -4.88 -8.71 13.31
C GLY A 50 -3.41 -9.06 13.29
N ASN A 51 -3.11 -10.26 12.82
CA ASN A 51 -1.77 -10.70 12.50
C ASN A 51 -1.44 -10.39 11.03
N SER A 52 -0.56 -9.42 10.81
CA SER A 52 -0.13 -8.97 9.46
C SER A 52 0.60 -10.04 8.63
N LYS A 53 1.04 -11.14 9.25
CA LYS A 53 1.74 -12.24 8.59
C LYS A 53 0.82 -13.43 8.29
N LYS A 54 -0.46 -13.37 8.66
CA LYS A 54 -1.40 -14.48 8.53
C LYS A 54 -1.69 -14.82 7.07
N TYR A 55 -1.90 -13.81 6.24
CA TYR A 55 -2.25 -13.97 4.83
C TYR A 55 -1.21 -13.29 3.93
N PRO A 56 -0.15 -14.00 3.51
CA PRO A 56 0.88 -13.41 2.68
C PRO A 56 0.30 -12.95 1.33
N LEU A 57 0.64 -11.73 0.93
CA LEU A 57 0.24 -11.14 -0.35
C LEU A 57 1.51 -10.82 -1.17
N PRO A 58 1.41 -10.80 -2.51
CA PRO A 58 2.55 -10.52 -3.36
C PRO A 58 3.00 -9.06 -3.19
N LEU A 59 4.31 -8.84 -3.18
CA LEU A 59 4.89 -7.50 -3.26
C LEU A 59 5.16 -7.14 -4.72
N PRO A 60 4.55 -6.08 -5.26
CA PRO A 60 4.78 -5.63 -6.63
C PRO A 60 6.22 -5.16 -6.86
N MET A 61 6.63 -5.11 -8.13
CA MET A 61 7.88 -4.46 -8.57
C MET A 61 9.16 -4.95 -7.87
N LEU A 62 9.19 -6.21 -7.42
CA LEU A 62 10.41 -6.84 -6.91
C LEU A 62 11.55 -6.74 -7.94
N GLY A 63 12.61 -6.00 -7.58
CA GLY A 63 13.78 -5.78 -8.45
C GLY A 63 13.64 -4.64 -9.46
N ARG A 64 12.50 -3.93 -9.47
CA ARG A 64 12.21 -2.80 -10.38
C ARG A 64 11.76 -1.55 -9.63
N GLU A 65 12.02 -1.48 -8.33
CA GLU A 65 11.54 -0.39 -7.47
C GLU A 65 12.12 0.98 -7.86
N ASN A 66 13.31 0.98 -8.47
CA ASN A 66 13.98 2.17 -8.97
C ASN A 66 13.27 2.82 -10.18
N GLU A 67 12.31 2.13 -10.81
CA GLU A 67 11.48 2.71 -11.87
C GLU A 67 10.51 3.78 -11.34
N GLY A 68 10.31 3.86 -10.02
CA GLY A 68 9.51 4.94 -9.41
C GLY A 68 8.00 4.76 -9.61
N PHE A 69 7.51 3.52 -9.63
CA PHE A 69 6.08 3.26 -9.79
C PHE A 69 5.46 2.61 -8.55
N TYR A 70 4.39 3.22 -8.05
CA TYR A 70 3.46 2.60 -7.10
C TYR A 70 2.38 1.86 -7.89
N SER A 71 2.06 0.63 -7.49
CA SER A 71 1.02 -0.18 -8.12
C SER A 71 0.39 -1.09 -7.07
N TYR A 72 -0.93 -1.12 -7.03
CA TYR A 72 -1.71 -1.87 -6.05
C TYR A 72 -2.68 -2.87 -6.68
N SER A 73 -2.89 -2.83 -8.01
CA SER A 73 -3.75 -3.75 -8.75
C SER A 73 -3.41 -5.23 -8.51
N GLY A 74 -2.12 -5.60 -8.50
CA GLY A 74 -1.67 -6.96 -8.20
C GLY A 74 -1.98 -7.40 -6.77
N ILE A 75 -1.76 -6.52 -5.79
CA ILE A 75 -2.06 -6.77 -4.37
C ILE A 75 -3.57 -6.98 -4.19
N LYS A 76 -4.40 -6.09 -4.74
CA LYS A 76 -5.87 -6.19 -4.70
C LYS A 76 -6.40 -7.47 -5.33
N THR A 77 -5.84 -7.86 -6.49
CA THR A 77 -6.27 -9.08 -7.18
C THR A 77 -5.97 -10.32 -6.34
N ALA A 78 -4.75 -10.40 -5.77
CA ALA A 78 -4.39 -11.49 -4.87
C ALA A 78 -5.25 -11.49 -3.59
N PHE A 79 -5.51 -10.32 -3.03
CA PHE A 79 -6.33 -10.15 -1.83
C PHE A 79 -7.79 -10.60 -2.08
N SER A 80 -8.41 -10.16 -3.17
CA SER A 80 -9.77 -10.57 -3.54
C SER A 80 -9.86 -12.09 -3.70
N ARG A 81 -8.87 -12.72 -4.36
CA ARG A 81 -8.79 -14.19 -4.47
C ARG A 81 -8.67 -14.86 -3.11
N MET A 82 -7.87 -14.30 -2.20
CA MET A 82 -7.72 -14.83 -0.83
C MET A 82 -9.05 -14.77 -0.06
N VAL A 83 -9.73 -13.62 -0.08
CA VAL A 83 -11.04 -13.42 0.56
C VAL A 83 -12.07 -14.42 0.02
N ASN A 84 -12.19 -14.53 -1.31
CA ASN A 84 -13.13 -15.46 -1.94
C ASN A 84 -12.84 -16.93 -1.61
N LYS A 85 -11.56 -17.30 -1.52
CA LYS A 85 -11.16 -18.67 -1.13
C LYS A 85 -11.60 -19.00 0.30
N LEU A 86 -11.44 -18.06 1.23
CA LEU A 86 -11.88 -18.26 2.62
C LEU A 86 -13.41 -18.39 2.71
N LEU A 87 -14.14 -17.55 1.98
CA LEU A 87 -15.61 -17.61 1.88
C LEU A 87 -16.14 -18.88 1.20
N THR A 88 -15.34 -19.58 0.39
CA THR A 88 -15.78 -20.84 -0.22
C THR A 88 -15.97 -21.94 0.84
N GLY A 89 -15.35 -21.81 2.02
CA GLY A 89 -15.47 -22.76 3.12
C GLY A 89 -16.42 -22.35 4.25
N CYS A 90 -17.05 -21.17 4.17
CA CYS A 90 -17.92 -20.65 5.24
C CYS A 90 -18.89 -19.58 4.71
N GLU A 91 -20.06 -19.45 5.32
CA GLU A 91 -21.08 -18.48 4.90
C GLU A 91 -20.61 -17.02 5.08
N GLN A 92 -19.76 -16.77 6.08
CA GLN A 92 -19.17 -15.46 6.36
C GLN A 92 -17.78 -15.62 6.97
N LEU A 93 -16.95 -14.59 6.83
CA LEU A 93 -15.68 -14.50 7.54
C LEU A 93 -15.93 -14.22 9.01
N ASP A 94 -15.19 -14.91 9.89
CA ASP A 94 -15.18 -14.57 11.30
C ASP A 94 -14.43 -13.25 11.56
N LYS A 95 -14.65 -12.69 12.74
CA LYS A 95 -14.08 -11.40 13.15
C LYS A 95 -12.55 -11.38 13.13
N GLN A 96 -11.90 -12.48 13.52
CA GLN A 96 -10.44 -12.55 13.55
C GLN A 96 -9.87 -12.68 12.14
N GLN A 97 -10.53 -13.43 11.25
CA GLN A 97 -10.17 -13.49 9.83
C GLN A 97 -10.22 -12.11 9.19
N ILE A 98 -11.27 -11.31 9.47
CA ILE A 98 -11.37 -9.94 8.96
C ILE A 98 -10.20 -9.09 9.49
N TYR A 99 -9.87 -9.19 10.78
CA TYR A 99 -8.73 -8.46 11.36
C TYR A 99 -7.40 -8.85 10.73
N ASP A 100 -7.15 -10.15 10.57
CA ASP A 100 -5.94 -10.70 9.98
C ASP A 100 -5.81 -10.34 8.49
N LEU A 101 -6.92 -10.33 7.74
CA LEU A 101 -6.97 -9.89 6.34
C LEU A 101 -6.69 -8.40 6.21
N ALA A 102 -7.32 -7.57 7.06
CA ALA A 102 -7.05 -6.13 7.10
C ALA A 102 -5.58 -5.84 7.42
N ALA A 103 -5.02 -6.52 8.42
CA ALA A 103 -3.62 -6.39 8.82
C ALA A 103 -2.66 -6.81 7.69
N SER A 104 -2.94 -7.93 7.03
CA SER A 104 -2.09 -8.46 5.97
C SER A 104 -2.10 -7.56 4.72
N TYR A 105 -3.27 -7.04 4.35
CA TYR A 105 -3.40 -6.10 3.23
C TYR A 105 -2.67 -4.79 3.53
N GLN A 106 -2.97 -4.18 4.68
CA GLN A 106 -2.35 -2.92 5.08
C GLN A 106 -0.83 -3.06 5.10
N HIS A 107 -0.30 -4.09 5.77
CA HIS A 107 1.13 -4.33 5.84
C HIS A 107 1.76 -4.42 4.45
N THR A 108 1.21 -5.22 3.55
CA THR A 108 1.76 -5.40 2.19
C THR A 108 1.71 -4.10 1.38
N ALA A 109 0.61 -3.34 1.46
CA ALA A 109 0.47 -2.07 0.76
C ALA A 109 1.47 -1.00 1.25
N PHE A 110 1.69 -0.92 2.56
CA PHE A 110 2.67 -0.01 3.15
C PHE A 110 4.12 -0.46 2.89
N GLU A 111 4.41 -1.76 2.97
CA GLU A 111 5.73 -2.29 2.61
C GLU A 111 6.08 -1.96 1.15
N HIS A 112 5.14 -2.11 0.22
CA HIS A 112 5.34 -1.69 -1.18
C HIS A 112 5.66 -0.19 -1.28
N PHE A 113 4.86 0.65 -0.62
CA PHE A 113 5.07 2.09 -0.61
C PHE A 113 6.45 2.48 -0.04
N ILE A 114 6.85 1.88 1.08
CA ILE A 114 8.13 2.14 1.74
C ILE A 114 9.30 1.69 0.86
N ARG A 115 9.20 0.50 0.24
CA ARG A 115 10.26 -0.05 -0.62
C ARG A 115 10.53 0.83 -1.83
N VAL A 116 9.48 1.19 -2.58
CA VAL A 116 9.60 2.09 -3.74
C VAL A 116 10.17 3.43 -3.29
N THR A 117 9.60 4.04 -2.26
CA THR A 117 10.06 5.34 -1.75
C THR A 117 11.54 5.32 -1.36
N ARG A 118 11.97 4.32 -0.58
CA ARG A 118 13.38 4.18 -0.15
C ARG A 118 14.30 4.01 -1.35
N LYS A 119 13.97 3.11 -2.28
CA LYS A 119 14.81 2.85 -3.46
C LYS A 119 14.91 4.07 -4.38
N THR A 120 13.79 4.74 -4.63
CA THR A 120 13.75 5.98 -5.41
C THR A 120 14.58 7.09 -4.76
N ILE A 121 14.45 7.29 -3.44
CA ILE A 121 15.25 8.29 -2.71
C ILE A 121 16.74 7.94 -2.76
N SER A 122 17.12 6.69 -2.47
CA SER A 122 18.53 6.26 -2.51
C SER A 122 19.16 6.43 -3.90
N ALA A 123 18.41 6.22 -4.97
CA ALA A 123 18.89 6.48 -6.33
C ALA A 123 19.00 7.98 -6.64
N THR A 124 18.24 8.84 -5.95
CA THR A 124 18.18 10.29 -6.18
C THR A 124 19.23 11.06 -5.38
N ILE A 125 19.52 10.68 -4.13
CA ILE A 125 20.49 11.35 -3.24
C ILE A 125 21.84 11.65 -3.91
N PRO A 126 22.56 10.69 -4.52
CA PRO A 126 23.87 10.95 -5.11
C PRO A 126 23.82 11.90 -6.30
N ILE A 127 22.67 12.03 -6.97
CA ILE A 127 22.50 12.89 -8.15
C ILE A 127 22.29 14.36 -7.72
N TYR A 128 21.64 14.59 -6.58
CA TYR A 128 21.19 15.92 -6.16
C TYR A 128 21.82 16.44 -4.85
N ASN A 129 22.76 15.69 -4.25
CA ASN A 129 23.45 16.04 -3.00
C ASN A 129 22.48 16.48 -1.87
N ILE A 130 21.37 15.74 -1.73
CA ILE A 130 20.27 16.08 -0.82
C ILE A 130 20.70 15.88 0.64
N GLN A 131 20.68 16.95 1.45
CA GLN A 131 21.06 16.91 2.86
C GLN A 131 19.89 16.68 3.85
N ASN A 132 18.62 16.88 3.45
CA ASN A 132 17.45 16.76 4.33
C ASN A 132 16.23 16.13 3.63
N THR A 133 15.47 15.30 4.35
CA THR A 133 14.20 14.68 3.88
C THR A 133 13.07 15.05 4.83
N THR A 134 11.97 15.64 4.34
CA THR A 134 10.79 16.00 5.15
C THR A 134 9.53 15.39 4.55
N TYR A 135 8.67 14.79 5.38
CA TYR A 135 7.37 14.25 4.97
C TYR A 135 6.28 15.31 5.18
N VAL A 136 5.49 15.60 4.15
CA VAL A 136 4.29 16.45 4.25
C VAL A 136 3.07 15.53 4.08
N SER A 137 2.34 15.30 5.17
CA SER A 137 1.01 14.70 5.11
C SER A 137 -0.02 15.83 4.99
N SER A 138 -0.79 15.83 3.90
CA SER A 138 -1.99 16.66 3.74
C SER A 138 -3.16 16.10 4.55
#